data_AF-A0AA40X7U0-F1
#
_entry.id   AF-A0AA40X7U0-F1
#
_cell.length_a   1.000
_cell.length_b   1.000
_cell.length_c   1.000
_cell.angle_alpha   90.00
_cell.angle_beta   90.00
_cell.angle_gamma   90.00
#
_symmetry.space_group_name_H-M   'P 1'
#
loop_
_entity.id
_entity.type
_entity.pdbx_description
1 polymer ?
#
loop_
_entity_poly.entity_id
_entity_poly.type
_entity_poly.pdbx_seq_one_letter_code
_entity_poly.pdbx_strand_id
1 'polypeptide(L)' 'MPANTEIMHAISKLVENADFGSNTEYLPEFNQKDVKDTVNMLHIKEPNIFMESSIAWDGLADITFVKVNQS' A
#
# COMPACT_ATOMS: atom_id res chain seq x y z
N MET A 1 -4.58 -10.66 13.71
CA MET A 1 -3.36 -9.85 13.91
C MET A 1 -3.75 -8.41 13.65
N PRO A 2 -3.58 -7.46 14.58
CA PRO A 2 -3.75 -6.05 14.23
C PRO A 2 -2.64 -5.69 13.23
N ALA A 3 -3.01 -5.20 12.05
CA ALA A 3 -2.06 -4.69 11.07
C ALA A 3 -1.14 -3.67 11.74
N ASN A 4 0.15 -3.75 11.45
CA ASN A 4 1.20 -2.95 12.06
C ASN A 4 0.85 -1.45 11.86
N THR A 5 0.50 -0.76 12.95
CA THR A 5 -0.09 0.59 12.90
C THR A 5 0.85 1.61 12.24
N GLU A 6 2.16 1.37 12.31
CA GLU A 6 3.18 2.18 11.64
C GLU A 6 3.15 2.03 10.12
N ILE A 7 3.01 0.80 9.60
CA ILE A 7 2.89 0.52 8.16
C ILE A 7 1.60 1.14 7.61
N MET A 8 0.49 0.99 8.34
CA MET A 8 -0.79 1.61 7.97
C MET A 8 -0.68 3.13 7.90
N HIS A 9 0.00 3.75 8.86
CA HIS A 9 0.25 5.19 8.85
C HIS A 9 1.13 5.59 7.66
N ALA A 10 2.20 4.86 7.39
CA ALA A 10 3.09 5.11 6.26
C ALA A 10 2.35 5.03 4.92
N ILE A 11 1.52 4.00 4.72
CA ILE A 11 0.67 3.86 3.53
C ILE A 11 -0.32 5.04 3.43
N SER A 12 -0.97 5.46 4.52
CA SER A 12 -1.85 6.64 4.50
C SER A 12 -1.12 7.89 3.99
N LYS A 13 0.11 8.12 4.47
CA LYS A 13 0.95 9.23 4.01
C LYS A 13 1.31 9.13 2.53
N LEU A 14 1.57 7.94 2.01
CA LEU A 14 1.79 7.73 0.58
C LEU A 14 0.55 8.14 -0.22
N VAL A 15 -0.64 7.70 0.21
CA VAL A 15 -1.90 8.06 -0.46
C VAL A 15 -2.19 9.56 -0.39
N GLU A 16 -1.95 10.19 0.76
CA GLU A 16 -2.14 11.63 0.96
C GLU A 16 -1.24 12.47 0.04
N ASN A 17 0.02 12.05 -0.15
CA ASN A 17 1.03 12.80 -0.92
C ASN A 17 1.06 12.44 -2.42
N ALA A 18 0.48 11.30 -2.82
CA ALA A 18 0.50 10.86 -4.20
C ALA A 18 -0.31 11.78 -5.14
N ASP A 19 0.08 11.80 -6.41
CA ASP A 19 -0.67 12.45 -7.47
C ASP A 19 -1.98 11.68 -7.77
N PHE A 20 -2.92 12.34 -8.43
CA PHE A 20 -4.14 11.69 -8.90
C PHE A 20 -3.83 10.63 -9.95
N GLY A 21 -4.53 9.50 -9.90
CA GLY A 21 -4.33 8.36 -10.80
C GLY A 21 -3.77 7.14 -10.09
N SER A 22 -3.17 6.24 -10.86
CA SER A 22 -2.56 5.00 -10.37
C SER A 22 -1.12 5.28 -9.93
N ASN A 23 -0.79 4.91 -8.70
CA ASN A 23 0.52 5.08 -8.10
C ASN A 23 1.04 3.72 -7.62
N THR A 24 2.36 3.53 -7.71
CA THR A 24 3.05 2.37 -7.13
C THR A 24 4.23 2.89 -6.32
N GLU A 25 4.21 2.60 -5.03
CA GLU A 25 5.19 3.08 -4.06
C GLU A 25 5.78 1.90 -3.27
N TYR A 26 6.84 2.17 -2.50
CA TYR A 26 7.56 1.18 -1.72
C TYR A 26 7.93 1.71 -0.33
N LEU A 27 8.08 0.81 0.63
CA LEU A 27 8.47 1.09 2.01
C LEU A 27 9.68 0.22 2.40
N PRO A 28 10.87 0.45 1.81
CA PRO A 28 12.04 -0.44 1.94
C PRO A 28 12.58 -0.56 3.37
N GLU A 29 12.29 0.41 4.24
CA GLU A 29 12.68 0.43 5.64
C GLU A 29 11.87 -0.53 6.53
N PHE A 30 10.74 -1.04 6.03
CA PHE A 30 9.86 -1.95 6.77
C PHE A 30 10.10 -3.42 6.40
N ASN A 31 9.52 -4.33 7.19
CA ASN A 31 9.46 -5.74 6.84
C ASN A 31 8.51 -5.95 5.65
N GLN A 32 9.04 -6.46 4.54
CA GLN A 32 8.30 -6.54 3.28
C GLN A 32 7.14 -7.55 3.32
N LYS A 33 7.21 -8.58 4.17
CA LYS A 33 6.07 -9.48 4.41
C LYS A 33 4.94 -8.74 5.11
N ASP A 34 5.26 -7.93 6.11
CA ASP A 34 4.25 -7.15 6.85
C ASP A 34 3.65 -6.03 5.99
N VAL A 35 4.45 -5.41 5.11
CA VAL A 35 3.96 -4.46 4.09
C VAL A 35 2.95 -5.16 3.17
N LYS A 36 3.35 -6.29 2.55
CA LYS A 36 2.48 -7.08 1.66
C LYS A 36 1.19 -7.51 2.35
N ASP A 37 1.27 -8.07 3.56
CA ASP A 37 0.10 -8.53 4.31
C ASP A 37 -0.83 -7.36 4.66
N THR A 38 -0.28 -6.18 4.93
CA THR A 38 -1.05 -4.95 5.21
C THR A 38 -1.74 -4.42 3.96
N VAL A 39 -1.03 -4.35 2.82
CA VAL A 39 -1.64 -3.94 1.53
C VAL A 39 -2.72 -4.93 1.11
N ASN A 40 -2.51 -6.23 1.28
CA ASN A 40 -3.53 -7.23 0.93
C ASN A 40 -4.75 -7.16 1.85
N MET A 41 -4.57 -6.83 3.13
CA MET A 41 -5.70 -6.52 4.01
C MET A 41 -6.46 -5.28 3.53
N LEU A 42 -5.76 -4.24 3.06
CA LEU A 42 -6.38 -3.03 2.49
C LEU A 42 -7.12 -3.33 1.18
N HIS A 43 -6.54 -4.14 0.31
CA HIS A 43 -7.18 -4.62 -0.92
C HIS A 43 -8.50 -5.37 -0.62
N ILE A 44 -8.52 -6.24 0.41
CA ILE A 44 -9.76 -6.94 0.81
C ILE A 44 -10.85 -5.95 1.27
N LYS A 45 -10.47 -4.85 1.93
CA LYS A 45 -11.42 -3.84 2.43
C LYS A 45 -11.87 -2.87 1.36
N GLU A 46 -10.95 -2.45 0.50
CA GLU A 46 -11.13 -1.41 -0.50
C GLU A 46 -10.50 -1.83 -1.84
N PRO A 47 -11.06 -2.86 -2.51
CA PRO A 47 -10.45 -3.45 -3.70
C PRO A 47 -10.39 -2.52 -4.92
N ASN A 48 -11.16 -1.42 -4.88
CA ASN A 48 -11.15 -0.40 -5.93
C ASN A 48 -10.05 0.66 -5.72
N ILE A 49 -9.46 0.72 -4.52
CA ILE A 49 -8.42 1.69 -4.17
C ILE A 49 -7.06 1.00 -4.17
N PHE A 50 -6.93 -0.16 -3.51
CA PHE A 50 -5.67 -0.89 -3.41
C PHE A 50 -5.68 -2.12 -4.31
N MET A 51 -4.56 -2.38 -4.98
CA MET A 51 -4.33 -3.64 -5.71
C MET A 51 -3.69 -4.68 -4.79
N GLU A 52 -3.85 -5.95 -5.13
CA GLU A 52 -3.14 -7.03 -4.45
C GLU A 52 -1.62 -6.84 -4.61
N SER A 53 -0.91 -6.94 -3.49
CA SER A 53 0.53 -6.79 -3.38
C SER A 53 1.25 -8.13 -3.43
N SER A 54 2.43 -8.11 -4.06
CA SER A 54 3.38 -9.20 -4.13
C SER A 54 4.79 -8.72 -3.77
N ILE A 55 5.62 -9.63 -3.28
CA ILE A 55 7.05 -9.33 -3.10
C ILE A 55 7.73 -9.56 -4.44
N ALA A 56 8.27 -8.49 -5.03
CA ALA A 56 8.99 -8.52 -6.29
C ALA A 56 10.37 -9.20 -6.15
N TRP A 57 11.05 -9.39 -7.29
CA TRP A 57 12.34 -10.08 -7.36
C TRP A 57 13.46 -9.31 -6.64
N ASP A 58 13.32 -8.00 -6.47
CA ASP A 58 14.21 -7.13 -5.70
C ASP A 58 13.97 -7.23 -4.18
N GLY A 59 12.98 -8.02 -3.77
CA GLY A 59 12.61 -8.24 -2.39
C GLY A 59 11.65 -7.21 -1.81
N LEU A 60 11.17 -6.23 -2.60
CA LEU A 60 10.24 -5.20 -2.13
C LEU A 60 8.78 -5.60 -2.36
N ALA A 61 7.91 -5.28 -1.40
CA ALA A 61 6.47 -5.37 -1.57
C ALA A 61 5.95 -4.10 -2.24
N ASP A 62 5.21 -4.26 -3.33
CA ASP A 62 4.59 -3.14 -4.03
C ASP A 62 3.36 -2.60 -3.30
N ILE A 63 3.23 -1.28 -3.26
CA ILE A 63 2.06 -0.59 -2.70
C ILE A 63 1.38 0.12 -3.86
N THR A 64 0.51 -0.60 -4.56
CA THR A 64 -0.20 -0.08 -5.74
C THR A 64 -1.60 0.38 -5.35
N PHE A 65 -1.93 1.65 -5.63
CA PHE A 65 -3.23 2.23 -5.31
C PHE A 65 -3.69 3.31 -6.30
N VAL A 66 -4.99 3.59 -6.32
CA VAL A 66 -5.61 4.63 -7.15
C VAL A 66 -6.10 5.78 -6.28
N LYS A 67 -5.62 6.99 -6.55
CA LYS A 67 -6.13 8.22 -5.95
C LYS A 67 -7.08 8.92 -6.90
N VAL A 68 -8.34 9.04 -6.48
CA VAL A 68 -9.38 9.74 -7.25
C VAL A 68 -9.54 11.17 -6.72
N ASN A 69 -9.82 12.11 -7.62
CA ASN A 69 -10.18 13.46 -7.23
C ASN A 69 -11.62 13.42 -6.70
N GLN A 70 -11.81 13.59 -5.39
CA GLN A 70 -13.15 13.68 -4.83
C GLN A 70 -13.75 15.01 -5.31
N SER A 71 -14.82 14.90 -6.12
CA SER A 71 -15.55 16.03 -6.71
C SER A 71 -16.47 16.69 -5.69
#